data_AF-A0AAV4LFS6-F1
#
_entry.id   AF-A0AAV4LFS6-F1
#
_cell.length_a   1.000
_cell.length_b   1.000
_cell.length_c   1.000
_cell.angle_alpha   90.00
_cell.angle_beta   90.00
_cell.angle_gamma   90.00
#
_symmetry.space_group_name_H-M   'P 1'
#
loop_
_entity.id
_entity.type
_entity.pdbx_description
1 polymer ?
#
loop_
_entity_poly.entity_id
_entity_poly.type
_entity_poly.pdbx_seq_one_letter_code
_entity_poly.pdbx_strand_id
1 'polypeptide(L)'
;MKLLFLPVITLMNRLKYIQKFLLIGTIMVIPIAILIYFLNSEVNQGIDFATKERQGISYLTPVKNLTKDIQEHRALANMYANGDSTAKEKMITRETKIEEDIKEIDHVNQKLGTSLKASEKWNELKSKWTDLKGEVFHIQAKESLDMHTALIADILDFNNYIGDTSNLILDPDIDSYYLMDAIVIQIPHLTEKIEQASFLSNDIATKKSVSDGDRIRLTT
;
A
#
# COMPACT_ATOMS: atom_id res chain seq x y z
N MET A 1 51.98 19.65 28.89
CA MET A 1 50.78 20.45 28.56
C MET A 1 51.09 21.73 27.77
N LYS A 2 52.13 22.53 28.07
CA LYS A 2 52.43 23.79 27.34
C LYS A 2 52.78 23.60 25.85
N LEU A 3 53.40 22.47 25.47
CA LEU A 3 53.84 22.21 24.09
C LEU A 3 52.68 22.07 23.07
N LEU A 4 51.51 21.59 23.50
CA LEU A 4 50.31 21.45 22.64
C LEU A 4 49.74 22.80 22.20
N PHE A 5 49.88 23.84 23.03
CA PHE A 5 49.32 25.16 22.78
C PHE A 5 50.33 26.15 22.17
N LEU A 6 51.63 25.82 22.14
CA LEU A 6 52.66 26.65 21.50
C LEU A 6 52.32 27.07 20.05
N PRO A 7 51.84 26.19 19.14
CA PRO A 7 51.49 26.60 17.78
C PRO A 7 50.29 27.55 17.73
N VAL A 8 49.34 27.39 18.66
CA VAL A 8 48.16 28.27 18.77
C VAL A 8 48.55 29.64 19.34
N ILE A 9 49.45 29.67 20.33
CA ILE A 9 49.93 30.90 20.97
C ILE A 9 50.80 31.71 19.99
N THR A 10 51.67 31.07 19.22
CA THR A 10 52.49 31.76 18.20
C THR A 10 51.64 32.29 17.05
N LEU A 11 50.59 31.56 16.64
CA LEU A 11 49.61 32.03 15.67
C LEU A 11 48.82 33.25 16.20
N MET A 12 48.32 33.18 17.43
CA MET A 12 47.58 34.28 18.06
C MET A 12 48.44 35.54 18.25
N ASN A 13 49.74 35.40 18.54
CA ASN A 13 50.64 36.55 18.71
C ASN A 13 50.93 37.30 17.40
N ARG A 14 50.62 36.72 16.24
CA ARG A 14 50.75 37.37 14.92
C ARG A 14 49.48 38.08 14.44
N LEU A 15 48.34 37.86 15.11
CA LEU A 15 47.04 38.40 14.70
C LEU A 15 46.73 39.73 15.41
N LYS A 16 46.17 40.69 14.65
CA LYS A 16 45.60 41.94 15.20
C LYS A 16 44.37 41.63 16.06
N TYR A 17 44.00 42.51 16.99
CA TYR A 17 42.85 42.30 17.88
C TYR A 17 41.55 41.96 17.14
N ILE A 18 41.25 42.62 16.02
CA ILE A 18 40.09 42.31 15.16
C ILE A 18 40.12 40.86 14.66
N GLN A 19 41.29 40.35 14.26
CA GLN A 19 41.44 38.98 13.77
C GLN A 19 41.26 37.94 14.89
N LYS A 20 41.66 38.27 16.12
CA LYS A 20 41.42 37.40 17.30
C LYS A 20 39.94 37.26 17.61
N PHE A 21 39.19 38.37 17.59
CA PHE A 21 37.73 38.34 17.79
C PHE A 21 37.00 37.62 16.65
N LEU A 22 37.44 37.81 15.39
CA LEU A 22 36.92 37.06 14.24
C LEU A 22 37.16 35.55 14.39
N LEU A 23 38.36 35.13 14.77
CA LEU A 23 38.69 33.72 14.97
C LEU A 23 37.77 33.07 16.02
N ILE A 24 37.58 33.72 17.17
CA ILE A 24 36.69 33.24 18.24
C ILE A 24 35.23 33.19 17.76
N GLY A 25 34.77 34.23 17.05
CA GLY A 25 33.44 34.27 16.46
C GLY A 25 33.22 33.13 15.46
N THR A 26 34.17 32.89 14.54
CA THR A 26 34.11 31.78 13.60
C THR A 26 34.07 30.43 14.31
N ILE A 27 34.89 30.23 15.34
CA ILE A 27 34.89 28.99 16.13
C ILE A 27 33.54 28.75 16.80
N MET A 28 32.85 29.80 17.28
CA MET A 28 31.51 29.68 17.84
C MET A 28 30.42 29.44 16.78
N VAL A 29 30.58 29.98 15.57
CA VAL A 29 29.60 29.80 14.48
C VAL A 29 29.62 28.37 13.92
N ILE A 30 30.78 27.71 13.91
CA ILE A 30 30.91 26.32 13.40
C ILE A 30 29.92 25.33 14.05
N PRO A 31 29.86 25.17 15.38
CA PRO A 31 28.92 24.23 16.00
C PRO A 31 27.46 24.64 15.76
N ILE A 32 27.16 25.93 15.68
CA ILE A 32 25.81 26.43 15.35
C ILE A 32 25.43 26.03 13.93
N ALA A 33 26.32 26.22 12.95
CA ALA A 33 26.09 25.83 11.56
C ALA A 33 25.88 24.32 11.42
N ILE A 34 26.65 23.51 12.16
CA ILE A 34 26.47 22.04 12.19
C ILE A 34 25.10 21.66 12.77
N LEU A 35 24.70 22.27 13.89
CA LEU A 35 23.38 22.01 14.49
C LEU A 35 22.24 22.41 13.55
N ILE A 36 22.36 23.56 12.88
CA ILE A 36 21.38 24.00 11.88
C ILE A 36 21.32 23.02 10.72
N TYR A 37 22.46 22.54 10.23
CA TYR A 37 22.51 21.54 9.17
C TYR A 37 21.80 20.24 9.58
N PHE A 38 22.09 19.70 10.77
CA PHE A 38 21.42 18.49 11.27
C PHE A 38 19.93 18.70 11.48
N LEU A 39 19.52 19.84 12.03
CA LEU A 39 18.09 20.17 12.18
C LEU A 39 17.37 20.21 10.82
N ASN A 40 17.97 20.85 9.81
CA ASN A 40 17.40 20.87 8.47
C ASN A 40 17.34 19.47 7.86
N SER A 41 18.37 18.66 8.06
CA SER A 41 18.38 17.28 7.55
C SER A 41 17.29 16.42 8.19
N GLU A 42 17.05 16.57 9.48
CA GLU A 42 16.02 15.84 10.22
C GLU A 42 14.61 16.24 9.74
N VAL A 43 14.36 17.55 9.65
CA VAL A 43 13.07 18.08 9.18
C VAL A 43 12.78 17.61 7.75
N ASN A 44 13.77 17.62 6.86
CA ASN A 44 13.59 17.17 5.48
C ASN A 44 13.29 15.67 5.38
N GLN A 45 13.93 14.83 6.21
CA GLN A 45 13.61 13.39 6.26
C GLN A 45 12.16 13.15 6.68
N GLY A 46 11.66 13.89 7.68
CA GLY A 46 10.25 13.83 8.08
C GLY A 46 9.29 14.28 6.96
N ILE A 47 9.64 15.31 6.20
CA ILE A 47 8.84 15.77 5.04
C ILE A 47 8.82 14.70 3.94
N ASP A 48 9.95 14.08 3.63
CA ASP A 48 10.03 13.03 2.62
C ASP A 48 9.22 11.79 3.04
N PHE A 49 9.25 11.43 4.33
CA PHE A 49 8.45 10.36 4.90
C PHE A 49 6.94 10.64 4.75
N ALA A 50 6.48 11.78 5.27
CA ALA A 50 5.06 12.18 5.19
C ALA A 50 4.57 12.33 3.74
N THR A 51 5.46 12.73 2.82
CA THR A 51 5.14 12.81 1.40
C THR A 51 4.88 11.42 0.82
N LYS A 52 5.69 10.42 1.16
CA LYS A 52 5.48 9.03 0.72
C LYS A 52 4.20 8.44 1.31
N GLU A 53 3.91 8.67 2.58
CA GLU A 53 2.66 8.18 3.20
C GLU A 53 1.44 8.73 2.47
N ARG A 54 1.42 10.04 2.21
CA ARG A 54 0.33 10.67 1.45
C ARG A 54 0.20 10.08 0.04
N GLN A 55 1.32 9.78 -0.61
CA GLN A 55 1.34 9.12 -1.92
C GLN A 55 0.72 7.71 -1.85
N GLY A 56 1.06 6.92 -0.83
CA GLY A 56 0.48 5.60 -0.65
C GLY A 56 -1.01 5.64 -0.32
N ILE A 57 -1.48 6.56 0.52
CA ILE A 57 -2.92 6.75 0.80
C ILE A 57 -3.67 7.12 -0.49
N SER A 58 -3.09 8.03 -1.27
CA SER A 58 -3.64 8.43 -2.57
C SER A 58 -3.73 7.25 -3.55
N TYR A 59 -2.84 6.26 -3.45
CA TYR A 59 -2.84 5.07 -4.29
C TYR A 59 -3.84 4.01 -3.77
N LEU A 60 -3.86 3.76 -2.47
CA LEU A 60 -4.71 2.73 -1.85
C LEU A 60 -6.20 3.08 -1.86
N THR A 61 -6.54 4.38 -1.86
CA THR A 61 -7.94 4.83 -1.85
C THR A 61 -8.77 4.25 -3.02
N PRO A 62 -8.36 4.42 -4.30
CA PRO A 62 -9.08 3.79 -5.41
C PRO A 62 -8.90 2.26 -5.48
N VAL A 63 -7.77 1.70 -5.02
CA VAL A 63 -7.57 0.24 -4.97
C VAL A 63 -8.57 -0.44 -4.01
N LYS A 64 -8.93 0.22 -2.91
CA LYS A 64 -9.99 -0.24 -2.01
C LYS A 64 -11.34 -0.37 -2.72
N ASN A 65 -11.70 0.60 -3.56
CA ASN A 65 -12.95 0.56 -4.33
C ASN A 65 -12.91 -0.61 -5.33
N LEU A 66 -11.80 -0.76 -6.05
CA LEU A 66 -11.60 -1.88 -6.97
C LEU A 66 -11.76 -3.23 -6.26
N THR A 67 -11.16 -3.39 -5.08
CA THR A 67 -11.24 -4.64 -4.28
C THR A 67 -12.70 -4.98 -3.99
N LYS A 68 -13.45 -4.00 -3.49
CA LYS A 68 -14.88 -4.14 -3.18
C LYS A 68 -15.68 -4.50 -4.43
N ASP A 69 -15.44 -3.82 -5.53
CA ASP A 69 -16.21 -4.01 -6.75
C ASP A 69 -15.94 -5.37 -7.41
N ILE A 70 -14.71 -5.90 -7.30
CA ILE A 70 -14.38 -7.28 -7.70
C ILE A 70 -15.03 -8.30 -6.75
N GLN A 71 -15.08 -8.05 -5.44
CA GLN A 71 -15.80 -8.90 -4.49
C GLN A 71 -17.30 -8.97 -4.80
N GLU A 72 -17.93 -7.84 -5.11
CA GLU A 72 -19.33 -7.79 -5.54
C GLU A 72 -19.53 -8.48 -6.90
N HIS A 73 -18.59 -8.33 -7.84
CA HIS A 73 -18.62 -9.05 -9.11
C HIS A 73 -18.54 -10.57 -8.91
N ARG A 74 -17.68 -11.05 -8.01
CA ARG A 74 -17.59 -12.47 -7.62
C ARG A 74 -18.92 -13.01 -7.10
N ALA A 75 -19.59 -12.26 -6.23
CA ALA A 75 -20.91 -12.64 -5.71
C ALA A 75 -21.95 -12.77 -6.82
N LEU A 76 -21.99 -11.81 -7.73
CA LEU A 76 -22.91 -11.82 -8.88
C LEU A 76 -22.58 -12.96 -9.87
N ALA A 77 -21.29 -13.23 -10.12
CA ALA A 77 -20.85 -14.34 -10.95
C ALA A 77 -21.31 -15.69 -10.38
N ASN A 78 -21.23 -15.87 -9.07
CA ASN A 78 -21.74 -17.07 -8.41
C ASN A 78 -23.28 -17.18 -8.53
N MET A 79 -24.02 -16.07 -8.39
CA MET A 79 -25.48 -16.08 -8.60
C MET A 79 -25.84 -16.45 -10.04
N TYR A 80 -25.14 -15.88 -11.03
CA TYR A 80 -25.34 -16.16 -12.44
C TYR A 80 -25.08 -17.64 -12.77
N ALA A 81 -23.96 -18.18 -12.27
CA ALA A 81 -23.60 -19.57 -12.49
C ALA A 81 -24.57 -20.57 -11.83
N ASN A 82 -25.28 -20.13 -10.78
CA ASN A 82 -26.37 -20.89 -10.14
C ASN A 82 -27.75 -20.67 -10.81
N GLY A 83 -27.81 -19.97 -11.95
CA GLY A 83 -29.00 -19.86 -12.79
C GLY A 83 -29.82 -18.57 -12.62
N ASP A 84 -29.36 -17.61 -11.81
CA ASP A 84 -30.03 -16.29 -11.73
C ASP A 84 -29.68 -15.43 -12.96
N SER A 85 -30.58 -15.40 -13.93
CA SER A 85 -30.40 -14.61 -15.15
C SER A 85 -30.38 -13.10 -14.90
N THR A 86 -30.92 -12.61 -13.78
CA THR A 86 -30.88 -11.18 -13.42
C THR A 86 -29.50 -10.74 -12.95
N ALA A 87 -28.64 -11.68 -12.54
CA ALA A 87 -27.28 -11.40 -12.12
C ALA A 87 -26.40 -10.94 -13.29
N LYS A 88 -26.65 -11.41 -14.52
CA LYS A 88 -25.86 -11.05 -15.71
C LYS A 88 -25.81 -9.54 -15.96
N GLU A 89 -26.96 -8.87 -15.95
CA GLU A 89 -27.02 -7.42 -16.18
C GLU A 89 -26.32 -6.64 -15.06
N LYS A 90 -26.46 -7.12 -13.81
CA LYS A 90 -25.76 -6.55 -12.65
C LYS A 90 -24.25 -6.74 -12.75
N MET A 91 -23.77 -7.87 -13.27
CA MET A 91 -22.35 -8.12 -13.52
C MET A 91 -21.81 -7.12 -14.55
N ILE A 92 -22.48 -6.96 -15.70
CA ILE A 92 -22.04 -6.00 -16.74
C ILE A 92 -22.01 -4.57 -16.19
N THR A 93 -23.01 -4.20 -15.37
CA THR A 93 -23.00 -2.91 -14.66
C THR A 93 -21.81 -2.80 -13.72
N ARG A 94 -21.48 -3.87 -12.99
CA ARG A 94 -20.33 -3.91 -12.08
C ARG A 94 -18.99 -3.87 -12.81
N GLU A 95 -18.85 -4.57 -13.93
CA GLU A 95 -17.69 -4.48 -14.81
C GLU A 95 -17.43 -3.03 -15.22
N THR A 96 -18.48 -2.27 -15.54
CA THR A 96 -18.34 -0.84 -15.88
C THR A 96 -17.74 -0.04 -14.71
N LYS A 97 -18.15 -0.32 -13.47
CA LYS A 97 -17.55 0.30 -12.28
C LYS A 97 -16.10 -0.11 -12.05
N ILE A 98 -15.78 -1.38 -12.27
CA ILE A 98 -14.39 -1.87 -12.22
C ILE A 98 -13.52 -1.16 -13.27
N GLU A 99 -14.03 -0.93 -14.48
CA GLU A 99 -13.31 -0.13 -15.49
C GLU A 99 -13.14 1.34 -15.09
N GLU A 100 -14.08 1.92 -14.32
CA GLU A 100 -13.94 3.27 -13.74
C GLU A 100 -12.83 3.28 -12.68
N ASP A 101 -12.84 2.33 -11.74
CA ASP A 101 -11.81 2.19 -10.71
C ASP A 101 -10.42 1.98 -11.32
N ILE A 102 -10.32 1.13 -12.36
CA ILE A 102 -9.06 0.90 -13.09
C ILE A 102 -8.53 2.21 -13.70
N LYS A 103 -9.40 3.06 -14.26
CA LYS A 103 -8.98 4.36 -14.82
C LYS A 103 -8.50 5.32 -13.72
N GLU A 104 -9.15 5.31 -12.56
CA GLU A 104 -8.70 6.12 -11.42
C GLU A 104 -7.31 5.67 -10.95
N ILE A 105 -7.10 4.36 -10.81
CA ILE A 105 -5.81 3.79 -10.42
C ILE A 105 -4.75 4.06 -11.49
N ASP A 106 -5.09 3.97 -12.78
CA ASP A 106 -4.18 4.31 -13.88
C ASP A 106 -3.69 5.77 -13.80
N HIS A 107 -4.59 6.70 -13.49
CA HIS A 107 -4.24 8.11 -13.33
C HIS A 107 -3.31 8.34 -12.12
N VAL A 108 -3.52 7.61 -11.02
CA VAL A 108 -2.60 7.65 -9.87
C VAL A 108 -1.26 6.98 -10.20
N ASN A 109 -1.29 5.84 -10.86
CA ASN A 109 -0.10 5.08 -11.27
C ASN A 109 0.78 5.86 -12.25
N GLN A 110 0.20 6.66 -13.15
CA GLN A 110 0.98 7.55 -14.01
C GLN A 110 1.84 8.55 -13.22
N LYS A 111 1.37 8.98 -12.04
CA LYS A 111 2.07 9.95 -11.19
C LYS A 111 3.01 9.29 -10.20
N LEU A 112 2.59 8.16 -9.62
CA LEU A 112 3.22 7.54 -8.45
C LEU A 112 3.80 6.15 -8.70
N GLY A 113 3.46 5.53 -9.84
CA GLY A 113 3.84 4.15 -10.14
C GLY A 113 5.35 3.94 -10.20
N THR A 114 6.09 4.89 -10.75
CA THR A 114 7.56 4.83 -10.79
C THR A 114 8.18 5.07 -9.41
N SER A 115 7.66 6.03 -8.63
CA SER A 115 8.21 6.35 -7.31
C SER A 115 7.95 5.25 -6.29
N LEU A 116 6.79 4.60 -6.37
CA LEU A 116 6.40 3.47 -5.52
C LEU A 116 6.75 2.11 -6.13
N LYS A 117 7.38 2.07 -7.33
CA LYS A 117 7.69 0.82 -8.06
C LYS A 117 6.48 -0.09 -8.28
N ALA A 118 5.29 0.50 -8.40
CA ALA A 118 4.00 -0.20 -8.46
C ALA A 118 3.56 -0.55 -9.89
N SER A 119 4.09 0.13 -10.91
CA SER A 119 3.57 0.05 -12.28
C SER A 119 3.50 -1.35 -12.86
N GLU A 120 4.51 -2.19 -12.62
CA GLU A 120 4.58 -3.56 -13.15
C GLU A 120 3.48 -4.42 -12.53
N LYS A 121 3.44 -4.49 -11.19
CA LYS A 121 2.41 -5.21 -10.44
C LYS A 121 0.99 -4.75 -10.78
N TRP A 122 0.79 -3.45 -10.94
CA TRP A 122 -0.51 -2.91 -11.34
C TRP A 122 -0.93 -3.38 -12.75
N ASN A 123 0.00 -3.40 -13.70
CA ASN A 123 -0.30 -3.90 -15.04
C ASN A 123 -0.62 -5.40 -15.05
N GLU A 124 0.04 -6.20 -14.21
CA GLU A 124 -0.30 -7.63 -14.03
C GLU A 124 -1.73 -7.81 -13.53
N LEU A 125 -2.15 -7.03 -12.52
CA LEU A 125 -3.52 -7.07 -11.99
C LEU A 125 -4.57 -6.72 -13.04
N LYS A 126 -4.32 -5.67 -13.83
CA LYS A 126 -5.22 -5.30 -14.95
C LYS A 126 -5.33 -6.41 -15.99
N SER A 127 -4.23 -7.11 -16.29
CA SER A 127 -4.25 -8.24 -17.21
C SER A 127 -5.12 -9.37 -16.66
N LYS A 128 -4.92 -9.76 -15.39
CA LYS A 128 -5.72 -10.79 -14.72
C LYS A 128 -7.21 -10.45 -14.69
N TRP A 129 -7.56 -9.18 -14.47
CA TRP A 129 -8.95 -8.71 -14.58
C TRP A 129 -9.50 -8.88 -16.00
N THR A 130 -8.72 -8.49 -17.01
CA THR A 130 -9.14 -8.58 -18.42
C THR A 130 -9.41 -10.02 -18.82
N ASP A 131 -8.54 -10.95 -18.40
CA ASP A 131 -8.69 -12.38 -18.64
C ASP A 131 -9.95 -12.92 -17.94
N LEU A 132 -10.13 -12.59 -16.64
CA LEU A 132 -11.32 -12.96 -15.87
C LEU A 132 -12.61 -12.49 -16.55
N LYS A 133 -12.68 -11.22 -16.95
CA LYS A 133 -13.85 -10.63 -17.59
C LYS A 133 -14.19 -11.31 -18.92
N GLY A 134 -13.18 -11.72 -19.69
CA GLY A 134 -13.38 -12.45 -20.94
C GLY A 134 -13.94 -13.86 -20.75
N GLU A 135 -13.54 -14.54 -19.68
CA GLU A 135 -13.86 -15.94 -19.43
C GLU A 135 -15.10 -16.15 -18.54
N VAL A 136 -15.50 -15.16 -17.73
CA VAL A 136 -16.48 -15.32 -16.63
C VAL A 136 -17.84 -15.89 -17.06
N PHE A 137 -18.27 -15.63 -18.30
CA PHE A 137 -19.54 -16.13 -18.84
C PHE A 137 -19.43 -17.52 -19.50
N HIS A 138 -18.23 -18.07 -19.62
CA HIS A 138 -17.92 -19.30 -20.34
C HIS A 138 -17.37 -20.41 -19.44
N ILE A 139 -16.91 -20.06 -18.24
CA ILE A 139 -16.34 -20.99 -17.25
C ILE A 139 -17.38 -21.47 -16.23
N GLN A 140 -17.04 -22.53 -15.49
CA GLN A 140 -17.90 -23.08 -14.45
C GLN A 140 -17.91 -22.21 -13.18
N ALA A 141 -18.95 -22.33 -12.35
CA ALA A 141 -19.10 -21.57 -11.10
C ALA A 141 -17.85 -21.63 -10.20
N LYS A 142 -17.28 -22.82 -10.05
CA LYS A 142 -16.09 -23.04 -9.22
C LYS A 142 -14.86 -22.35 -9.79
N GLU A 143 -14.64 -22.48 -11.09
CA GLU A 143 -13.49 -21.87 -11.77
C GLU A 143 -13.57 -20.34 -11.73
N SER A 144 -14.77 -19.78 -11.97
CA SER A 144 -15.02 -18.36 -11.77
C SER A 144 -14.70 -17.92 -10.34
N LEU A 145 -15.21 -18.64 -9.32
CA LEU A 145 -14.94 -18.33 -7.92
C LEU A 145 -13.44 -18.36 -7.60
N ASP A 146 -12.72 -19.38 -8.09
CA ASP A 146 -11.28 -19.55 -7.86
C ASP A 146 -10.48 -18.41 -8.53
N MET A 147 -10.80 -18.04 -9.77
CA MET A 147 -10.14 -16.91 -10.47
C MET A 147 -10.40 -15.56 -9.78
N HIS A 148 -11.62 -15.28 -9.33
CA HIS A 148 -11.91 -14.06 -8.57
C HIS A 148 -11.15 -14.03 -7.25
N THR A 149 -11.12 -15.15 -6.53
CA THR A 149 -10.46 -15.25 -5.23
C THR A 149 -8.94 -15.06 -5.38
N ALA A 150 -8.35 -15.60 -6.44
CA ALA A 150 -6.95 -15.36 -6.77
C ALA A 150 -6.68 -13.88 -7.09
N LEU A 151 -7.51 -13.25 -7.92
CA LEU A 151 -7.37 -11.82 -8.24
C LEU A 151 -7.51 -10.92 -7.00
N ILE A 152 -8.46 -11.21 -6.11
CA ILE A 152 -8.60 -10.46 -4.85
C ILE A 152 -7.37 -10.64 -3.98
N ALA A 153 -6.83 -11.86 -3.85
CA ALA A 153 -5.61 -12.09 -3.11
C ALA A 153 -4.42 -11.30 -3.69
N ASP A 154 -4.26 -11.28 -5.01
CA ASP A 154 -3.21 -10.49 -5.67
C ASP A 154 -3.38 -8.98 -5.43
N ILE A 155 -4.62 -8.47 -5.36
CA ILE A 155 -4.90 -7.06 -5.04
C ILE A 155 -4.56 -6.76 -3.58
N LEU A 156 -4.84 -7.67 -2.64
CA LEU A 156 -4.47 -7.51 -1.24
C LEU A 156 -2.94 -7.53 -1.06
N ASP A 157 -2.23 -8.41 -1.76
CA ASP A 157 -0.77 -8.41 -1.78
C ASP A 157 -0.20 -7.11 -2.39
N PHE A 158 -0.89 -6.56 -3.38
CA PHE A 158 -0.56 -5.25 -3.93
C PHE A 158 -0.80 -4.11 -2.93
N ASN A 159 -1.85 -4.16 -2.10
CA ASN A 159 -2.05 -3.21 -1.00
C ASN A 159 -0.87 -3.24 -0.02
N ASN A 160 -0.43 -4.44 0.37
CA ASN A 160 0.73 -4.62 1.26
C ASN A 160 1.99 -4.01 0.63
N TYR A 161 2.22 -4.28 -0.65
CA TYR A 161 3.35 -3.72 -1.40
C TYR A 161 3.34 -2.19 -1.44
N ILE A 162 2.17 -1.57 -1.66
CA ILE A 162 2.04 -0.11 -1.61
C ILE A 162 2.27 0.39 -0.18
N GLY A 163 1.73 -0.28 0.83
CA GLY A 163 1.97 0.03 2.25
C GLY A 163 3.45 0.07 2.60
N ASP A 164 4.23 -0.93 2.16
CA ASP A 164 5.67 -1.00 2.34
C ASP A 164 6.42 0.13 1.60
N THR A 165 6.16 0.27 0.30
CA THR A 165 6.91 1.19 -0.58
C THR A 165 6.63 2.67 -0.31
N SER A 166 5.50 2.96 0.32
CA SER A 166 5.08 4.31 0.72
C SER A 166 5.39 4.64 2.18
N ASN A 167 6.06 3.75 2.91
CA ASN A 167 6.36 3.85 4.34
C ASN A 167 5.12 3.85 5.27
N LEU A 168 3.92 3.61 4.75
CA LEU A 168 2.66 3.66 5.50
C LEU A 168 2.62 2.68 6.68
N ILE A 169 3.21 1.50 6.51
CA ILE A 169 3.33 0.49 7.58
C ILE A 169 4.71 0.49 8.24
N LEU A 170 5.50 1.55 8.04
CA LEU A 170 6.83 1.71 8.61
C LEU A 170 6.94 2.97 9.47
N ASP A 171 5.80 3.52 9.92
CA ASP A 171 5.78 4.68 10.81
C ASP A 171 6.57 4.35 12.11
N PRO A 172 7.57 5.17 12.48
CA PRO A 172 8.31 4.98 13.73
C PRO A 172 7.45 5.16 14.98
N ASP A 173 6.31 5.84 14.89
CA ASP A 173 5.30 5.91 15.95
C ASP A 173 4.42 4.65 15.95
N ILE A 174 4.46 3.93 17.06
CA ILE A 174 3.81 2.62 17.22
C ILE A 174 2.28 2.71 17.06
N ASP A 175 1.66 3.82 17.49
CA ASP A 175 0.21 3.97 17.45
C ASP A 175 -0.26 4.16 15.99
N SER A 176 0.45 5.01 15.23
CA SER A 176 0.22 5.19 13.79
C SER A 176 0.48 3.90 13.01
N TYR A 177 1.55 3.18 13.34
CA TYR A 177 1.87 1.88 12.75
C TYR A 177 0.72 0.89 12.90
N TYR A 178 0.18 0.69 14.12
CA TYR A 178 -0.92 -0.26 14.33
C TYR A 178 -2.21 0.16 13.62
N LEU A 179 -2.50 1.46 13.55
CA LEU A 179 -3.65 1.94 12.81
C LEU A 179 -3.53 1.66 11.31
N MET A 180 -2.35 1.89 10.73
CA MET A 180 -2.10 1.65 9.31
C MET A 180 -2.05 0.16 8.98
N ASP A 181 -1.40 -0.66 9.80
CA ASP A 181 -1.42 -2.12 9.65
C ASP A 181 -2.87 -2.65 9.69
N ALA A 182 -3.67 -2.17 10.64
CA ALA A 182 -5.07 -2.57 10.75
C ALA A 182 -5.88 -2.20 9.50
N ILE A 183 -5.76 -0.95 9.02
CA ILE A 183 -6.60 -0.45 7.92
C ILE A 183 -6.13 -0.96 6.55
N VAL A 184 -4.82 -1.04 6.31
CA VAL A 184 -4.25 -1.38 5.00
C VAL A 184 -4.11 -2.89 4.82
N ILE A 185 -3.82 -3.63 5.90
CA ILE A 185 -3.49 -5.06 5.83
C ILE A 185 -4.58 -5.89 6.52
N GLN A 186 -4.74 -5.75 7.84
CA GLN A 186 -5.51 -6.72 8.61
C GLN A 186 -7.01 -6.71 8.26
N ILE A 187 -7.65 -5.54 8.19
CA ILE A 187 -9.09 -5.42 7.92
C ILE A 187 -9.44 -5.93 6.52
N PRO A 188 -8.73 -5.55 5.44
CA PRO A 188 -9.00 -6.10 4.10
C PRO A 188 -8.86 -7.62 4.04
N HIS A 189 -7.77 -8.17 4.61
CA HIS A 189 -7.57 -9.63 4.66
C HIS A 189 -8.65 -10.33 5.48
N LEU A 190 -9.02 -9.79 6.64
CA LEU A 190 -10.07 -10.36 7.49
C LEU A 190 -11.44 -10.32 6.80
N THR A 191 -11.77 -9.22 6.13
CA THR A 191 -13.03 -9.07 5.37
C THR A 191 -13.10 -10.12 4.27
N GLU A 192 -12.03 -10.32 3.51
CA GLU A 192 -11.97 -11.35 2.48
C GLU A 192 -12.11 -12.77 3.06
N LYS A 193 -11.49 -13.05 4.22
CA LYS A 193 -11.67 -14.34 4.90
C LYS A 193 -13.10 -14.59 5.34
N ILE A 194 -13.78 -13.57 5.86
CA ILE A 194 -15.21 -13.64 6.23
C ILE A 194 -16.08 -13.89 5.00
N GLU A 195 -15.77 -13.25 3.87
CA GLU A 195 -16.48 -13.47 2.61
C GLU A 195 -16.30 -14.90 2.11
N GLN A 196 -15.06 -15.41 2.05
CA GLN A 196 -14.78 -16.79 1.65
C GLN A 196 -15.53 -17.81 2.53
N ALA A 197 -15.54 -17.61 3.85
CA ALA A 197 -16.30 -18.44 4.78
C ALA A 197 -17.82 -18.37 4.52
N SER A 198 -18.34 -17.19 4.15
CA SER A 198 -19.74 -16.99 3.79
C SER A 198 -20.11 -17.70 2.47
N PHE A 199 -19.24 -17.63 1.46
CA PHE A 199 -19.40 -18.36 0.20
C PHE A 199 -19.42 -19.86 0.43
N LEU A 200 -18.47 -20.39 1.21
CA LEU A 200 -18.39 -21.81 1.55
C LEU A 200 -19.64 -22.27 2.30
N SER A 201 -20.13 -21.46 3.26
CA SER A 201 -21.35 -21.76 4.00
C SER A 201 -22.59 -21.82 3.11
N ASN A 202 -22.72 -20.91 2.14
CA ASN A 202 -23.82 -20.91 1.17
C ASN A 202 -23.75 -22.09 0.21
N ASP A 203 -22.55 -22.47 -0.23
CA ASP A 203 -22.33 -23.65 -1.08
C ASP A 203 -22.73 -24.94 -0.35
N ILE A 204 -22.29 -25.10 0.91
CA ILE A 204 -22.71 -26.22 1.78
C ILE A 204 -24.23 -26.26 1.95
N ALA A 205 -24.86 -25.12 2.23
CA ALA A 205 -26.30 -25.03 2.43
C ALA A 205 -27.07 -25.44 1.16
N THR A 206 -26.55 -25.07 -0.01
CA THR A 206 -27.13 -25.41 -1.33
C THR A 206 -26.95 -26.89 -1.64
N LYS A 207 -25.75 -27.46 -1.39
CA LYS A 207 -25.44 -28.89 -1.60
C LYS A 207 -26.05 -29.82 -0.56
N LYS A 208 -26.51 -29.29 0.58
CA LYS A 208 -27.05 -30.04 1.74
C LYS A 208 -26.10 -31.13 2.26
N SER A 209 -24.80 -30.98 2.02
CA SER A 209 -23.77 -31.91 2.44
C SER A 209 -22.46 -31.16 2.73
N VAL A 210 -21.66 -31.69 3.65
CA VAL A 210 -20.37 -31.11 4.06
C VAL A 210 -19.30 -32.15 3.78
N SER A 211 -18.32 -31.83 2.93
CA SER A 211 -17.15 -32.67 2.72
C SER A 211 -16.07 -32.42 3.79
N ASP A 212 -15.12 -33.35 3.94
CA ASP A 212 -13.97 -33.14 4.83
C ASP A 212 -13.11 -31.94 4.39
N GLY A 213 -13.03 -31.68 3.07
CA GLY A 213 -12.36 -30.50 2.53
C GLY A 213 -13.03 -29.19 2.93
N ASP A 214 -14.37 -29.17 2.99
CA ASP A 214 -15.12 -27.99 3.43
C ASP A 214 -14.89 -27.70 4.92
N ARG A 215 -14.77 -28.76 5.75
CA ARG A 215 -14.47 -28.62 7.18
C ARG A 215 -13.10 -27.98 7.43
N ILE A 216 -12.09 -28.40 6.66
CA ILE A 216 -10.73 -27.85 6.75
C ILE A 216 -10.74 -26.37 6.35
N ARG A 217 -11.41 -26.02 5.24
CA ARG A 217 -11.52 -24.64 4.76
C ARG A 217 -12.30 -23.71 5.69
N LEU A 218 -13.24 -24.22 6.50
CA LEU A 218 -13.97 -23.42 7.51
C LEU A 218 -13.16 -23.15 8.79
N THR A 219 -12.10 -23.93 9.04
CA THR A 219 -11.33 -23.89 10.29
C THR A 219 -9.96 -23.23 10.16
N THR A 220 -9.57 -22.87 8.93
CA THR A 220 -8.25 -22.29 8.57
C THR A 220 -8.44 -20.93 7.91
#